data_AF-A0A3P4TGH4-F1
#
_entry.id   AF-A0A3P4TGH4-F1
#
_cell.length_a   1.000
_cell.length_b   1.000
_cell.length_c   1.000
_cell.angle_alpha   90.00
_cell.angle_beta   90.00
_cell.angle_gamma   90.00
#
_symmetry.space_group_name_H-M   'P 1'
#
loop_
_entity.id
_entity.type
_entity.pdbx_description
1 polymer ?
#
loop_
_entity_poly.entity_id
_entity_poly.type
_entity_poly.pdbx_seq_one_letter_code
_entity_poly.pdbx_strand_id
1 'polypeptide(L)'
;MEEFDRFLADLRPVVDQMYAEHLLRPLESGCFELTEIPDAVLAEIFTLPRLNTIFLLVLRGLDWTTDKATALAQDLRPVIPTVTETVEAGTLRLEIRIDGQHPGERPGAWYNTPRLHLLITGQDFVVPYGWEVFSELLGLFTLYARHPEALAHGHQGEHVMLSPPGHVSKEGFFGIDGLRIFMPAEAFETLVRELTIGCAQGSLAEALTGLRGLYGDV
;
A
#
# COMPACT_ATOMS: atom_id res chain seq x y z
N MET A 1 0.85 23.10 25.51
CA MET A 1 1.48 21.98 24.79
C MET A 1 1.63 20.88 25.80
N GLU A 2 0.77 19.87 25.67
CA GLU A 2 0.77 18.70 26.54
C GLU A 2 2.02 17.85 26.23
N GLU A 3 2.45 17.04 27.20
CA GLU A 3 3.60 16.14 27.07
C GLU A 3 3.55 15.28 25.80
N PHE A 4 2.33 14.94 25.37
CA PHE A 4 2.02 14.23 24.13
C PHE A 4 2.43 15.02 22.87
N ASP A 5 2.18 16.32 22.81
CA ASP A 5 2.55 17.16 21.65
C ASP A 5 4.07 17.25 21.48
N ARG A 6 4.78 17.34 22.60
CA ARG A 6 6.25 17.38 22.61
C ARG A 6 6.85 16.03 22.24
N PHE A 7 6.27 14.93 22.75
CA PHE A 7 6.66 13.58 22.37
C PHE A 7 6.48 13.35 20.86
N LEU A 8 5.35 13.77 20.28
CA LEU A 8 5.11 13.68 18.83
C LEU A 8 6.10 14.52 18.01
N ALA A 9 6.47 15.71 18.49
CA ALA A 9 7.43 16.59 17.81
C ALA A 9 8.87 16.03 17.79
N ASP A 10 9.23 15.21 18.77
CA ASP A 10 10.57 14.62 18.90
C ASP A 10 10.71 13.25 18.21
N LEU A 11 9.60 12.65 17.74
CA LEU A 11 9.64 11.41 16.96
C LEU A 11 10.29 11.69 15.59
N ARG A 12 11.44 11.06 15.34
CA ARG A 12 12.03 11.06 14.00
C ARG A 12 11.13 10.30 13.03
N PRO A 13 11.04 10.70 11.75
CA PRO A 13 10.21 10.02 10.75
C PRO A 13 10.57 8.55 10.51
N VAL A 14 11.75 8.12 10.96
CA VAL A 14 12.29 6.78 10.72
C VAL A 14 12.49 6.08 12.06
N VAL A 15 11.74 4.99 12.26
CA VAL A 15 11.97 4.05 13.35
C VAL A 15 13.18 3.21 12.98
N ASP A 16 14.33 3.45 13.61
CA ASP A 16 15.51 2.62 13.44
C ASP A 16 15.41 1.33 14.29
N GLN A 17 16.29 0.34 14.02
CA GLN A 17 16.26 -0.96 14.68
C GLN A 17 16.39 -0.86 16.21
N MET A 18 17.26 0.03 16.70
CA MET A 18 17.51 0.19 18.14
C MET A 18 16.32 0.85 18.85
N TYR A 19 15.64 1.75 18.15
CA TYR A 19 14.42 2.40 18.62
C TYR A 19 13.21 1.46 18.58
N ALA A 20 13.08 0.65 17.53
CA ALA A 20 12.07 -0.42 17.44
C ALA A 20 12.22 -1.39 18.62
N GLU A 21 13.43 -1.86 18.90
CA GLU A 21 13.71 -2.72 20.06
C GLU A 21 13.32 -2.06 21.38
N HIS A 22 13.55 -0.75 21.56
CA HIS A 22 13.11 -0.03 22.76
C HIS A 22 11.59 0.03 22.89
N LEU A 23 10.87 0.23 21.78
CA LEU A 23 9.41 0.26 21.77
C LEU A 23 8.78 -1.11 22.03
N LEU A 24 9.43 -2.19 21.59
CA LEU A 24 8.94 -3.57 21.74
C LEU A 24 9.33 -4.21 23.08
N ARG A 25 10.38 -3.72 23.74
CA ARG A 25 10.90 -4.27 25.00
C ARG A 25 9.83 -4.48 26.10
N PRO A 26 8.86 -3.57 26.32
CA PRO A 26 7.80 -3.78 27.31
C PRO A 26 6.85 -4.94 26.99
N LEU A 27 6.68 -5.27 25.72
CA LEU A 27 5.86 -6.40 25.25
C LEU A 27 6.63 -7.71 25.41
N GLU A 28 7.91 -7.74 25.02
CA GLU A 28 8.76 -8.93 25.18
C GLU A 28 9.09 -9.26 26.64
N SER A 29 9.16 -8.25 27.51
CA SER A 29 9.48 -8.43 28.93
C SER A 29 8.33 -9.00 29.76
N GLY A 30 7.15 -9.22 29.16
CA GLY A 30 5.94 -9.64 29.88
C GLY A 30 5.44 -8.57 30.87
N CYS A 31 5.88 -7.31 30.73
CA CYS A 31 5.43 -6.24 31.62
C CYS A 31 4.02 -5.73 31.29
N PHE A 32 3.49 -6.09 30.12
CA PHE A 32 2.12 -5.83 29.70
C PHE A 32 1.34 -7.14 29.55
N GLU A 33 0.72 -7.59 30.65
CA GLU A 33 -0.31 -8.62 30.62
C GLU A 33 -1.62 -8.00 30.10
N LEU A 34 -1.80 -7.98 28.77
CA LEU A 34 -3.00 -7.43 28.14
C LEU A 34 -4.29 -8.11 28.61
N THR A 35 -4.19 -9.33 29.14
CA THR A 35 -5.31 -10.09 29.71
C THR A 35 -5.84 -9.52 31.04
N GLU A 36 -5.03 -8.71 31.74
CA GLU A 36 -5.42 -8.04 32.99
C GLU A 36 -6.03 -6.66 32.76
N ILE A 37 -5.96 -6.13 31.53
CA ILE A 37 -6.52 -4.84 31.16
C ILE A 37 -7.99 -5.04 30.75
N PRO A 38 -8.94 -4.30 31.32
CA PRO A 38 -10.34 -4.40 30.92
C PRO A 38 -10.55 -4.11 29.43
N ASP A 39 -11.40 -4.89 28.76
CA ASP A 39 -11.71 -4.74 27.33
C ASP A 39 -12.16 -3.32 26.96
N ALA A 40 -12.88 -2.64 27.86
CA ALA A 40 -13.31 -1.25 27.65
C ALA A 40 -12.12 -0.29 27.48
N VAL A 41 -11.05 -0.48 28.26
CA VAL A 41 -9.82 0.33 28.18
C VAL A 41 -9.02 -0.04 26.93
N LEU A 42 -8.95 -1.32 26.60
CA LEU A 42 -8.31 -1.77 25.36
C LEU A 42 -9.03 -1.20 24.13
N ALA A 43 -10.36 -1.14 24.13
CA ALA A 43 -11.16 -0.59 23.04
C ALA A 43 -10.95 0.93 22.86
N GLU A 44 -10.65 1.68 23.92
CA GLU A 44 -10.28 3.09 23.84
C GLU A 44 -8.93 3.30 23.17
N ILE A 45 -7.98 2.38 23.37
CA ILE A 45 -6.62 2.46 22.81
C ILE A 45 -6.59 1.92 21.38
N PHE A 46 -7.15 0.72 21.17
CA PHE A 46 -7.18 -0.02 19.90
C PHE A 46 -8.46 0.23 19.14
N THR A 47 -8.71 1.51 18.81
CA THR A 47 -9.86 1.86 17.98
C THR A 47 -9.71 1.24 16.59
N LEU A 48 -10.83 0.94 15.92
CA LEU A 48 -10.82 0.38 14.57
C LEU A 48 -9.95 1.19 13.58
N PRO A 49 -9.98 2.54 13.56
CA PRO A 49 -9.07 3.32 12.73
C PRO A 49 -7.58 3.06 13.02
N ARG A 50 -7.20 2.96 14.31
CA ARG A 50 -5.80 2.72 14.71
C ARG A 50 -5.36 1.30 14.38
N LEU A 51 -6.25 0.32 14.60
CA LEU A 51 -6.00 -1.06 14.21
C LEU A 51 -5.80 -1.17 12.71
N ASN A 52 -6.63 -0.51 11.89
CA ASN A 52 -6.44 -0.51 10.43
C ASN A 52 -5.09 0.08 9.99
N THR A 53 -4.56 1.09 10.71
CA THR A 53 -3.22 1.63 10.42
C THR A 53 -2.09 0.64 10.73
N ILE A 54 -2.20 -0.11 11.83
CA ILE A 54 -1.11 -0.98 12.31
C ILE A 54 -1.23 -2.40 11.74
N PHE A 55 -2.43 -2.85 11.39
CA PHE A 55 -2.72 -4.20 10.94
C PHE A 55 -1.87 -4.60 9.72
N LEU A 56 -1.65 -3.69 8.78
CA LEU A 56 -0.82 -3.93 7.60
C LEU A 56 0.64 -4.22 7.97
N LEU A 57 1.18 -3.53 8.98
CA LEU A 57 2.52 -3.78 9.51
C LEU A 57 2.60 -5.14 10.21
N VAL A 58 1.53 -5.53 10.90
CA VAL A 58 1.42 -6.86 11.54
C VAL A 58 1.42 -7.95 10.50
N LEU A 59 0.65 -7.81 9.41
CA LEU A 59 0.66 -8.78 8.30
C LEU A 59 2.08 -8.94 7.77
N ARG A 60 2.79 -7.84 7.48
CA ARG A 60 4.18 -7.90 7.02
C ARG A 60 5.11 -8.66 7.98
N GLY A 61 4.97 -8.43 9.30
CA GLY A 61 5.79 -9.10 10.32
C GLY A 61 5.50 -10.59 10.52
N LEU A 62 4.36 -11.10 10.01
CA LEU A 62 3.93 -12.49 10.18
C LEU A 62 4.28 -13.40 8.98
N ASP A 63 5.18 -12.96 8.10
CA ASP A 63 5.48 -13.60 6.81
C ASP A 63 4.18 -13.95 6.09
N TRP A 64 3.33 -12.94 5.89
CA TRP A 64 2.01 -13.12 5.29
C TRP A 64 2.16 -13.59 3.84
N THR A 65 1.45 -14.67 3.50
CA THR A 65 1.51 -15.28 2.17
C THR A 65 0.17 -15.18 1.47
N THR A 66 0.17 -15.33 0.15
CA THR A 66 -1.07 -15.40 -0.66
C THR A 66 -2.02 -16.50 -0.18
N ASP A 67 -1.49 -17.62 0.34
CA ASP A 67 -2.30 -18.72 0.89
C ASP A 67 -2.98 -18.31 2.20
N LYS A 68 -2.28 -17.61 3.10
CA LYS A 68 -2.87 -17.05 4.33
C LYS A 68 -3.94 -16.00 4.01
N ALA A 69 -3.67 -15.11 3.06
CA ALA A 69 -4.63 -14.13 2.56
C ALA A 69 -5.88 -14.82 1.97
N THR A 70 -5.68 -15.88 1.20
CA THR A 70 -6.78 -16.66 0.60
C THR A 70 -7.63 -17.34 1.67
N ALA A 71 -7.02 -17.98 2.66
CA ALA A 71 -7.73 -18.58 3.79
C ALA A 71 -8.55 -17.54 4.57
N LEU A 72 -7.92 -16.40 4.92
CA LEU A 72 -8.59 -15.29 5.60
C LEU A 72 -9.79 -14.76 4.79
N ALA A 73 -9.63 -14.62 3.48
CA ALA A 73 -10.69 -14.16 2.59
C ALA A 73 -11.86 -15.15 2.54
N GLN A 74 -11.59 -16.47 2.55
CA GLN A 74 -12.65 -17.49 2.57
C GLN A 74 -13.42 -17.53 3.89
N ASP A 75 -12.73 -17.26 5.01
CA ASP A 75 -13.31 -17.21 6.35
C ASP A 75 -14.15 -15.95 6.56
N LEU A 76 -13.58 -14.78 6.24
CA LEU A 76 -14.21 -13.48 6.50
C LEU A 76 -15.18 -13.05 5.39
N ARG A 77 -14.96 -13.52 4.16
CA ARG A 77 -15.70 -13.13 2.94
C ARG A 77 -15.92 -11.62 2.82
N PRO A 78 -14.84 -10.81 2.88
CA PRO A 78 -14.99 -9.36 2.82
C PRO A 78 -15.66 -8.92 1.52
N VAL A 79 -16.52 -7.92 1.62
CA VAL A 79 -17.19 -7.28 0.49
C VAL A 79 -16.21 -6.28 -0.12
N ILE A 80 -15.45 -6.72 -1.12
CA ILE A 80 -14.54 -5.87 -1.89
C ILE A 80 -15.16 -5.71 -3.28
N PRO A 81 -15.53 -4.50 -3.73
CA PRO A 81 -16.20 -4.34 -5.00
C PRO A 81 -15.26 -4.65 -6.17
N THR A 82 -15.82 -5.19 -7.26
CA THR A 82 -15.10 -5.22 -8.52
C THR A 82 -14.92 -3.81 -9.08
N VAL A 83 -13.72 -3.49 -9.55
CA VAL A 83 -13.37 -2.16 -10.08
C VAL A 83 -12.48 -2.32 -11.30
N THR A 84 -12.65 -1.44 -12.29
CA THR A 84 -11.70 -1.28 -13.39
C THR A 84 -11.44 0.20 -13.58
N GLU A 85 -10.17 0.59 -13.49
CA GLU A 85 -9.72 1.96 -13.69
C GLU A 85 -8.57 1.97 -14.70
N THR A 86 -8.45 3.07 -15.44
CA THR A 86 -7.38 3.26 -16.41
C THR A 86 -6.70 4.60 -16.16
N VAL A 87 -5.37 4.58 -16.07
CA VAL A 87 -4.53 5.76 -15.96
C VAL A 87 -3.63 5.82 -17.19
N GLU A 88 -3.55 6.99 -17.83
CA GLU A 88 -2.72 7.20 -19.03
C GLU A 88 -1.74 8.35 -18.81
N ALA A 89 -0.51 8.17 -19.28
CA ALA A 89 0.54 9.18 -19.20
C ALA A 89 1.53 9.02 -20.36
N GLY A 90 1.51 9.98 -21.29
CA GLY A 90 2.29 9.89 -22.52
C GLY A 90 1.88 8.67 -23.34
N THR A 91 2.79 7.73 -23.53
CA THR A 91 2.56 6.48 -24.27
C THR A 91 2.26 5.29 -23.38
N LEU A 92 2.21 5.51 -22.07
CA LEU A 92 1.98 4.48 -21.08
C LEU A 92 0.52 4.46 -20.64
N ARG A 93 -0.06 3.26 -20.57
CA ARG A 93 -1.40 3.00 -20.02
C ARG A 93 -1.31 1.96 -18.91
N LEU A 94 -1.84 2.29 -17.74
CA LEU A 94 -2.02 1.39 -16.60
C LEU A 94 -3.51 1.06 -16.50
N GLU A 95 -3.84 -0.22 -16.65
CA GLU A 95 -5.19 -0.73 -16.36
C GLU A 95 -5.16 -1.47 -15.02
N ILE A 96 -5.95 -0.98 -14.07
CA ILE A 96 -6.06 -1.51 -12.71
C ILE A 96 -7.40 -2.22 -12.62
N ARG A 97 -7.36 -3.52 -12.38
CA ARG A 97 -8.55 -4.35 -12.27
C ARG A 97 -8.58 -5.04 -10.92
N ILE A 98 -9.70 -4.91 -10.24
CA ILE A 98 -9.97 -5.65 -9.02
C ILE A 98 -11.09 -6.63 -9.33
N ASP A 99 -10.74 -7.91 -9.32
CA ASP A 99 -11.70 -9.00 -9.38
C ASP A 99 -12.26 -9.14 -7.96
N GLY A 100 -13.43 -8.55 -7.74
CA GLY A 100 -14.14 -8.52 -6.46
C GLY A 100 -15.60 -8.92 -6.62
N GLN A 101 -16.42 -8.62 -5.64
CA GLN A 101 -17.85 -8.90 -5.68
C GLN A 101 -18.56 -7.99 -6.69
N HIS A 102 -19.38 -8.59 -7.55
CA HIS A 102 -20.19 -7.82 -8.50
C HIS A 102 -21.40 -7.18 -7.79
N PRO A 103 -21.82 -5.97 -8.21
CA PRO A 103 -23.07 -5.37 -7.72
C PRO A 103 -24.25 -6.32 -7.94
N GLY A 104 -24.95 -6.68 -6.87
CA GLY A 104 -26.12 -7.57 -6.92
C GLY A 104 -25.82 -9.07 -6.82
N GLU A 105 -24.58 -9.44 -6.54
CA GLU A 105 -24.20 -10.84 -6.32
C GLU A 105 -24.89 -11.42 -5.06
N ARG A 106 -25.43 -12.64 -5.19
CA ARG A 106 -26.28 -13.24 -4.14
C ARG A 106 -25.46 -13.65 -2.92
N PRO A 107 -26.01 -13.57 -1.68
CA PRO A 107 -25.34 -13.97 -0.44
C PRO A 107 -24.88 -15.44 -0.32
N GLY A 108 -25.04 -16.26 -1.37
CA GLY A 108 -24.60 -17.66 -1.44
C GLY A 108 -23.87 -18.00 -2.74
N ALA A 109 -23.44 -16.99 -3.51
CA ALA A 109 -22.56 -17.20 -4.66
C ALA A 109 -21.20 -17.75 -4.19
N TRP A 110 -20.48 -18.41 -5.11
CA TRP A 110 -19.12 -18.85 -4.84
C TRP A 110 -18.25 -17.64 -4.53
N TYR A 111 -17.58 -17.65 -3.38
CA TYR A 111 -16.72 -16.52 -3.00
C TYR A 111 -15.35 -16.67 -3.67
N ASN A 112 -15.12 -15.86 -4.70
CA ASN A 112 -13.79 -15.72 -5.28
C ASN A 112 -12.98 -14.76 -4.41
N THR A 113 -11.81 -15.21 -3.97
CA THR A 113 -10.88 -14.38 -3.22
C THR A 113 -10.53 -13.13 -4.04
N PRO A 114 -10.80 -11.92 -3.52
CA PRO A 114 -10.58 -10.71 -4.28
C PRO A 114 -9.11 -10.52 -4.65
N ARG A 115 -8.82 -10.08 -5.88
CA ARG A 115 -7.44 -9.92 -6.38
C ARG A 115 -7.30 -8.67 -7.23
N LEU A 116 -6.11 -8.08 -7.20
CA LEU A 116 -5.73 -6.99 -8.08
C LEU A 116 -4.88 -7.50 -9.24
N HIS A 117 -5.20 -7.02 -10.43
CA HIS A 117 -4.46 -7.19 -11.66
C HIS A 117 -4.08 -5.82 -12.19
N LEU A 118 -2.77 -5.57 -12.30
CA LEU A 118 -2.23 -4.39 -12.95
C LEU A 118 -1.72 -4.79 -14.34
N LEU A 119 -2.21 -4.13 -15.39
CA LEU A 119 -1.69 -4.30 -16.74
C LEU A 119 -1.00 -3.00 -17.17
N ILE A 120 0.31 -3.06 -17.40
CA ILE A 120 1.09 -1.92 -17.90
C ILE A 120 1.33 -2.12 -19.39
N THR A 121 0.79 -1.21 -20.20
CA THR A 121 0.93 -1.19 -21.65
C THR A 121 1.78 -0.01 -22.07
N GLY A 122 2.87 -0.27 -22.77
CA GLY A 122 3.64 0.72 -23.51
C GLY A 122 3.47 0.54 -25.02
N GLN A 123 4.28 1.23 -25.81
CA GLN A 123 4.20 1.13 -27.29
C GLN A 123 4.50 -0.28 -27.81
N ASP A 124 5.53 -0.93 -27.24
CA ASP A 124 6.06 -2.20 -27.74
C ASP A 124 5.93 -3.35 -26.73
N PHE A 125 5.22 -3.14 -25.62
CA PHE A 125 5.08 -4.14 -24.57
C PHE A 125 3.75 -4.07 -23.83
N VAL A 126 3.36 -5.21 -23.28
CA VAL A 126 2.25 -5.36 -22.33
C VAL A 126 2.70 -6.34 -21.27
N VAL A 127 2.70 -5.92 -20.00
CA VAL A 127 3.15 -6.74 -18.87
C VAL A 127 2.12 -6.74 -17.74
N PRO A 128 1.73 -7.93 -17.22
CA PRO A 128 0.83 -8.04 -16.08
C PRO A 128 1.59 -8.13 -14.75
N TYR A 129 1.03 -7.52 -13.71
CA TYR A 129 1.53 -7.57 -12.33
C TYR A 129 0.39 -7.75 -11.32
N GLY A 130 0.77 -8.19 -10.12
CA GLY A 130 -0.13 -8.44 -8.99
C GLY A 130 -0.17 -7.31 -7.97
N TRP A 131 -0.69 -7.64 -6.78
CA TRP A 131 -0.85 -6.72 -5.66
C TRP A 131 0.47 -6.12 -5.21
N GLU A 132 1.50 -6.93 -5.04
CA GLU A 132 2.78 -6.58 -4.41
C GLU A 132 3.46 -5.43 -5.16
N VAL A 133 3.59 -5.59 -6.48
CA VAL A 133 4.13 -4.57 -7.39
C VAL A 133 3.26 -3.31 -7.38
N PHE A 134 1.94 -3.46 -7.46
CA PHE A 134 1.02 -2.32 -7.48
C PHE A 134 1.08 -1.52 -6.18
N SER A 135 1.07 -2.19 -5.03
CA SER A 135 1.10 -1.54 -3.72
C SER A 135 2.41 -0.78 -3.51
N GLU A 136 3.54 -1.37 -3.90
CA GLU A 136 4.85 -0.73 -3.78
C GLU A 136 4.96 0.49 -4.73
N LEU A 137 4.50 0.35 -5.98
CA LEU A 137 4.46 1.44 -6.96
C LEU A 137 3.60 2.61 -6.45
N LEU A 138 2.39 2.32 -5.98
CA LEU A 138 1.48 3.33 -5.44
C LEU A 138 2.06 4.00 -4.19
N GLY A 139 2.71 3.23 -3.31
CA GLY A 139 3.40 3.73 -2.13
C GLY A 139 4.50 4.73 -2.49
N LEU A 140 5.38 4.38 -3.44
CA LEU A 140 6.45 5.25 -3.92
C LEU A 140 5.92 6.51 -4.61
N PHE A 141 4.89 6.40 -5.44
CA PHE A 141 4.28 7.58 -6.08
C PHE A 141 3.59 8.49 -5.07
N THR A 142 2.92 7.91 -4.06
CA THR A 142 2.30 8.69 -2.98
C THR A 142 3.35 9.40 -2.14
N LEU A 143 4.47 8.74 -1.83
CA LEU A 143 5.60 9.35 -1.15
C LEU A 143 6.20 10.47 -1.97
N TYR A 144 6.47 10.24 -3.26
CA TYR A 144 6.99 11.25 -4.17
C TYR A 144 6.08 12.47 -4.28
N ALA A 145 4.77 12.27 -4.42
CA ALA A 145 3.79 13.35 -4.53
C ALA A 145 3.74 14.26 -3.28
N ARG A 146 4.10 13.73 -2.10
CA ARG A 146 4.10 14.48 -0.83
C ARG A 146 5.46 15.03 -0.44
N HIS A 147 6.51 14.26 -0.70
CA HIS A 147 7.88 14.48 -0.26
C HIS A 147 8.86 14.14 -1.39
N PRO A 148 8.90 14.93 -2.48
CA PRO A 148 9.76 14.66 -3.63
C PRO A 148 11.25 14.59 -3.25
N GLU A 149 11.66 15.33 -2.21
CA GLU A 149 13.01 15.33 -1.65
C GLU A 149 13.44 13.97 -1.10
N ALA A 150 12.51 13.15 -0.61
CA ALA A 150 12.81 11.84 -0.05
C ALA A 150 13.31 10.84 -1.10
N LEU A 151 12.96 11.08 -2.38
CA LEU A 151 13.26 10.20 -3.50
C LEU A 151 14.18 10.87 -4.54
N ALA A 152 14.77 12.03 -4.21
CA ALA A 152 15.59 12.83 -5.12
C ALA A 152 16.75 12.05 -5.77
N HIS A 153 17.35 11.11 -5.05
CA HIS A 153 18.47 10.29 -5.55
C HIS A 153 18.04 8.91 -6.04
N GLY A 154 16.73 8.71 -6.22
CA GLY A 154 16.11 7.44 -6.54
C GLY A 154 15.95 6.50 -5.34
N HIS A 155 15.23 5.42 -5.59
CA HIS A 155 14.92 4.38 -4.62
C HIS A 155 14.90 3.01 -5.31
N GLN A 156 15.39 2.00 -4.59
CA GLN A 156 15.30 0.61 -4.97
C GLN A 156 14.53 -0.12 -3.88
N GLY A 157 13.28 -0.49 -4.17
CA GLY A 157 12.49 -1.36 -3.33
C GLY A 157 12.64 -2.83 -3.74
N GLU A 158 11.71 -3.64 -3.28
CA GLU A 158 11.71 -5.10 -3.49
C GLU A 158 11.35 -5.44 -4.93
N HIS A 159 10.28 -4.85 -5.45
CA HIS A 159 9.83 -5.03 -6.82
C HIS A 159 10.01 -3.77 -7.68
N VAL A 160 9.95 -2.58 -7.07
CA VAL A 160 9.87 -1.31 -7.79
C VAL A 160 11.11 -0.45 -7.56
N MET A 161 11.71 -0.01 -8.66
CA MET A 161 12.74 1.03 -8.69
C MET A 161 12.11 2.35 -9.11
N LEU A 162 12.51 3.47 -8.52
CA LEU A 162 12.07 4.81 -8.91
C LEU A 162 13.24 5.76 -9.02
N SER A 163 13.28 6.59 -10.06
CA SER A 163 14.13 7.78 -10.12
C SER A 163 13.32 8.96 -10.67
N PRO A 164 13.01 9.96 -9.84
CA PRO A 164 12.34 11.17 -10.30
C PRO A 164 13.16 11.96 -11.33
N PRO A 165 12.51 12.77 -12.18
CA PRO A 165 13.19 13.66 -13.10
C PRO A 165 13.96 14.78 -12.36
N GLY A 166 15.03 15.28 -12.99
CA GLY A 166 15.75 16.50 -12.60
C GLY A 166 17.03 16.31 -11.81
N HIS A 167 17.18 15.21 -11.06
CA HIS A 167 18.37 14.98 -10.22
C HIS A 167 19.43 14.10 -10.92
N VAL A 168 19.06 12.87 -11.28
CA VAL A 168 19.95 11.91 -11.94
C VAL A 168 19.90 12.06 -13.46
N SER A 169 18.69 12.26 -14.00
CA SER A 169 18.42 12.46 -15.43
C SER A 169 17.33 13.50 -15.64
N LYS A 170 17.25 14.06 -16.85
CA LYS A 170 16.13 14.97 -17.21
C LYS A 170 14.79 14.25 -17.30
N GLU A 171 14.83 12.98 -17.68
CA GLU A 171 13.69 12.07 -17.70
C GLU A 171 13.51 11.45 -16.31
N GLY A 172 12.27 11.10 -15.99
CA GLY A 172 11.95 10.24 -14.85
C GLY A 172 11.88 8.79 -15.32
N PHE A 173 12.08 7.84 -14.41
CA PHE A 173 11.80 6.45 -14.70
C PHE A 173 11.30 5.71 -13.46
N PHE A 174 10.54 4.65 -13.71
CA PHE A 174 10.34 3.58 -12.74
C PHE A 174 10.63 2.24 -13.40
N GLY A 175 11.05 1.27 -12.60
CA GLY A 175 11.35 -0.08 -13.07
C GLY A 175 10.64 -1.12 -12.22
N ILE A 176 10.28 -2.23 -12.84
CA ILE A 176 9.59 -3.36 -12.20
C ILE A 176 10.22 -4.64 -12.73
N ASP A 177 10.74 -5.49 -11.84
CA ASP A 177 11.28 -6.82 -12.15
C ASP A 177 12.19 -6.87 -13.41
N GLY A 178 13.02 -5.84 -13.60
CA GLY A 178 13.96 -5.72 -14.71
C GLY A 178 13.48 -4.94 -15.94
N LEU A 179 12.17 -4.67 -16.06
CA LEU A 179 11.65 -3.68 -17.01
C LEU A 179 11.95 -2.27 -16.48
N ARG A 180 12.47 -1.39 -17.34
CA ARG A 180 12.69 0.03 -17.00
C ARG A 180 11.93 0.91 -17.97
N ILE A 181 11.09 1.79 -17.46
CA ILE A 181 10.22 2.67 -18.24
C ILE A 181 10.68 4.10 -18.03
N PHE A 182 11.36 4.65 -19.04
CA PHE A 182 11.79 6.04 -19.05
C PHE A 182 10.71 6.91 -19.70
N MET A 183 10.49 8.09 -19.14
CA MET A 183 9.52 9.02 -19.70
C MET A 183 9.89 10.49 -19.44
N PRO A 184 9.43 11.41 -20.32
CA PRO A 184 9.59 12.84 -20.10
C PRO A 184 8.99 13.26 -18.75
N ALA A 185 9.59 14.28 -18.12
CA ALA A 185 9.16 14.77 -16.81
C ALA A 185 7.66 15.07 -16.74
N GLU A 186 7.08 15.68 -17.78
CA GLU A 186 5.65 15.98 -17.84
C GLU A 186 4.77 14.71 -17.80
N ALA A 187 5.17 13.66 -18.50
CA ALA A 187 4.46 12.38 -18.48
C ALA A 187 4.63 11.69 -17.12
N PHE A 188 5.82 11.76 -16.52
CA PHE A 188 6.07 11.22 -15.19
C PHE A 188 5.19 11.89 -14.12
N GLU A 189 5.17 13.23 -14.08
CA GLU A 189 4.35 13.99 -13.13
C GLU A 189 2.85 13.73 -13.34
N THR A 190 2.42 13.60 -14.60
CA THR A 190 1.04 13.22 -14.91
C THR A 190 0.72 11.82 -14.39
N LEU A 191 1.59 10.83 -14.63
CA LEU A 191 1.39 9.46 -14.15
C LEU A 191 1.26 9.41 -12.63
N VAL A 192 2.18 10.06 -11.91
CA VAL A 192 2.15 10.14 -10.43
C VAL A 192 0.84 10.76 -9.97
N ARG A 193 0.46 11.91 -10.54
CA ARG A 193 -0.74 12.64 -10.13
C ARG A 193 -2.01 11.81 -10.38
N GLU A 194 -2.20 11.31 -11.59
CA GLU A 194 -3.43 10.58 -11.96
C GLU A 194 -3.55 9.28 -11.15
N LEU A 195 -2.45 8.54 -10.95
CA LEU A 195 -2.47 7.31 -10.16
C LEU A 195 -2.78 7.60 -8.68
N THR A 196 -2.12 8.58 -8.08
CA THR A 196 -2.30 8.91 -6.65
C THR A 196 -3.69 9.47 -6.36
N ILE A 197 -4.23 10.34 -7.23
CA ILE A 197 -5.59 10.88 -7.07
C ILE A 197 -6.62 9.77 -7.31
N GLY A 198 -6.48 9.00 -8.39
CA GLY A 198 -7.41 7.92 -8.73
C GLY A 198 -7.50 6.85 -7.65
N CYS A 199 -6.39 6.54 -6.98
CA CYS A 199 -6.37 5.56 -5.89
C CYS A 199 -6.79 6.12 -4.52
N ALA A 200 -6.93 7.44 -4.38
CA ALA A 200 -7.26 8.08 -3.11
C ALA A 200 -8.77 8.34 -2.93
N GLN A 201 -9.57 8.27 -4.00
CA GLN A 201 -11.00 8.62 -3.97
C GLN A 201 -11.85 7.60 -4.74
N GLY A 202 -13.15 7.58 -4.45
CA GLY A 202 -14.12 6.77 -5.19
C GLY A 202 -14.05 5.27 -4.91
N SER A 203 -14.63 4.47 -5.81
CA SER A 203 -14.76 3.02 -5.68
C SER A 203 -13.41 2.29 -5.68
N LEU A 204 -12.41 2.79 -6.40
CA LEU A 204 -11.07 2.22 -6.38
C LEU A 204 -10.45 2.33 -4.99
N ALA A 205 -10.54 3.49 -4.33
CA ALA A 205 -10.00 3.67 -2.99
C ALA A 205 -10.66 2.74 -1.94
N GLU A 206 -11.98 2.55 -2.04
CA GLU A 206 -12.72 1.60 -1.19
C GLU A 206 -12.23 0.15 -1.42
N ALA A 207 -12.12 -0.27 -2.68
CA ALA A 207 -11.64 -1.60 -3.03
C ALA A 207 -10.19 -1.83 -2.57
N LEU A 208 -9.30 -0.85 -2.76
CA LEU A 208 -7.91 -0.90 -2.30
C LEU A 208 -7.81 -0.99 -0.78
N THR A 209 -8.69 -0.30 -0.04
CA THR A 209 -8.75 -0.40 1.43
C THR A 209 -9.10 -1.83 1.86
N GLY A 210 -10.05 -2.48 1.18
CA GLY A 210 -10.37 -3.88 1.42
C GLY A 210 -9.22 -4.82 1.10
N LEU A 211 -8.55 -4.62 -0.05
CA LEU A 211 -7.42 -5.45 -0.46
C LEU A 211 -6.22 -5.35 0.49
N ARG A 212 -5.94 -4.15 1.02
CA ARG A 212 -4.94 -3.97 2.10
C ARG A 212 -5.25 -4.84 3.31
N GLY A 213 -6.52 -4.91 3.70
CA GLY A 213 -6.97 -5.79 4.79
C GLY A 213 -6.77 -7.29 4.52
N LEU A 214 -6.52 -7.70 3.27
CA LEU A 214 -6.24 -9.09 2.90
C LEU A 214 -4.75 -9.36 2.65
N TYR A 215 -4.07 -8.44 1.99
CA TYR A 215 -2.73 -8.65 1.45
C TYR A 215 -1.64 -7.80 2.12
N GLY A 216 -2.01 -6.85 2.98
CA GLY A 216 -1.07 -5.87 3.56
C GLY A 216 -0.77 -4.72 2.60
N ASP A 217 0.07 -3.78 3.05
CA ASP A 217 0.78 -2.82 2.20
C ASP A 217 2.28 -3.15 2.24
N VAL A 218 2.98 -2.95 1.12
CA VAL A 218 4.44 -3.10 0.99
C VAL A 218 5.15 -1.79 1.28
#